data_AF-A0A4Q2KNP1-F1
#
_entry.id   AF-A0A4Q2KNP1-F1
#
_cell.length_a   1.000
_cell.length_b   1.000
_cell.length_c   1.000
_cell.angle_alpha   90.00
_cell.angle_beta   90.00
_cell.angle_gamma   90.00
#
_symmetry.space_group_name_H-M   'P 1'
#
loop_
_entity.id
_entity.type
_entity.pdbx_description
1 polymer ?
#
loop_
_entity_poly.entity_id
_entity_poly.type
_entity_poly.pdbx_seq_one_letter_code
_entity_poly.pdbx_strand_id
1 'polypeptide(L)' 'MVASAFAFSLLRACAESEEEAAGDLAEQQMESQEDVLEEEADLAEAQGDEAQEEVLDEQADAMGDAADEAEEATEDQVAQ' A
#
# COMPACT_ATOMS: atom_id res chain seq x y z
N MET A 1 21.44 -34.67 10.47
CA MET A 1 21.29 -33.19 10.40
C MET A 1 20.34 -32.78 9.27
N VAL A 2 19.19 -33.44 9.09
CA VAL A 2 18.19 -33.07 8.06
C VAL A 2 16.97 -32.39 8.71
N ALA A 3 16.61 -32.79 9.93
CA ALA A 3 15.51 -32.18 10.70
C ALA A 3 15.72 -30.69 11.03
N SER A 4 16.96 -30.23 11.13
CA SER A 4 17.30 -28.84 11.50
C SER A 4 17.11 -27.84 10.36
N ALA A 5 17.25 -28.28 9.10
CA ALA A 5 17.08 -27.41 7.94
C ALA A 5 15.59 -27.13 7.67
N PHE A 6 14.73 -28.14 7.85
CA PHE A 6 13.28 -28.00 7.64
C PHE A 6 12.63 -27.03 8.64
N ALA A 7 13.10 -27.02 9.89
CA ALA A 7 12.65 -26.06 10.90
C ALA A 7 13.06 -24.62 10.56
N PHE A 8 14.25 -24.42 10.00
CA PHE A 8 14.71 -23.11 9.55
C PHE A 8 13.95 -22.62 8.31
N SER A 9 13.61 -23.52 7.38
CA SER A 9 12.80 -23.17 6.19
C SER A 9 11.37 -22.79 6.55
N LEU A 10 10.75 -23.47 7.53
CA LEU A 10 9.41 -23.11 8.02
C LEU A 10 9.42 -21.77 8.77
N LEU A 11 10.43 -21.50 9.60
CA LEU A 11 10.53 -20.20 10.26
C LEU A 11 10.72 -19.05 9.26
N ARG A 12 11.51 -19.26 8.20
CA ARG A 12 11.71 -18.24 7.16
C ARG A 12 10.44 -17.99 6.35
N ALA A 13 9.72 -19.05 5.97
CA ALA A 13 8.44 -18.91 5.26
C ALA A 13 7.35 -18.24 6.12
N CYS A 14 7.35 -18.46 7.45
CA CYS A 14 6.47 -17.73 8.34
C CYS A 14 6.87 -16.25 8.49
N ALA A 15 8.17 -15.93 8.46
CA ALA A 15 8.64 -14.55 8.53
C ALA A 15 8.34 -13.76 7.24
N GLU A 16 8.53 -14.35 6.05
CA GLU A 16 8.12 -13.75 4.77
C GLU A 16 6.60 -13.47 4.75
N SER A 17 5.79 -14.41 5.24
CA SER A 17 4.33 -14.25 5.29
C SER A 17 3.85 -13.19 6.30
N GLU A 18 4.61 -12.91 7.37
CA GLU A 18 4.28 -11.83 8.31
C GLU A 18 4.69 -10.45 7.77
N GLU A 19 5.77 -10.39 6.99
CA GLU A 19 6.26 -9.18 6.34
C GLU A 19 5.38 -8.76 5.16
N GLU A 20 4.99 -9.71 4.30
CA GLU A 20 4.01 -9.53 3.22
C GLU A 20 2.67 -9.04 3.78
N ALA A 21 2.11 -9.71 4.80
CA ALA A 21 0.85 -9.29 5.42
C ALA A 21 0.92 -7.90 6.10
N ALA A 22 2.11 -7.45 6.51
CA ALA A 22 2.31 -6.10 7.04
C ALA A 22 2.42 -5.06 5.92
N GLY A 23 3.02 -5.42 4.78
CA GLY A 23 3.03 -4.65 3.54
C GLY A 23 1.61 -4.41 3.03
N ASP A 24 0.85 -5.49 2.80
CA ASP A 24 -0.55 -5.44 2.36
C ASP A 24 -1.42 -4.56 3.28
N LEU A 25 -1.21 -4.64 4.60
CA LEU A 25 -1.98 -3.83 5.56
C LEU A 25 -1.60 -2.34 5.51
N ALA A 26 -0.35 -2.02 5.18
CA ALA A 26 0.10 -0.64 5.03
C ALA A 26 -0.40 -0.04 3.71
N GLU A 27 -0.27 -0.78 2.61
CA GLU A 27 -0.82 -0.45 1.29
C GLU A 27 -2.33 -0.18 1.38
N GLN A 28 -3.08 -1.13 1.92
CA GLN A 28 -4.54 -1.01 2.04
C GLN A 28 -4.97 0.17 2.94
N GLN A 29 -4.14 0.59 3.91
CA GLN A 29 -4.39 1.79 4.70
C GLN A 29 -4.16 3.07 3.90
N MET A 30 -3.20 3.08 2.96
CA MET A 30 -2.94 4.22 2.09
C MET A 30 -3.98 4.30 0.98
N GLU A 31 -4.28 3.20 0.28
CA GLU A 31 -5.37 3.13 -0.71
C GLU A 31 -6.71 3.57 -0.11
N SER A 32 -7.05 3.11 1.10
CA SER A 32 -8.32 3.52 1.72
C SER A 32 -8.41 5.02 2.07
N GLN A 33 -7.27 5.71 2.17
CA GLN A 33 -7.22 7.16 2.36
C GLN A 33 -7.24 7.89 1.02
N GLU A 34 -6.61 7.34 -0.01
CA GLU A 34 -6.71 7.80 -1.40
C GLU A 34 -8.17 7.76 -1.88
N ASP A 35 -8.87 6.64 -1.68
CA ASP A 35 -10.31 6.48 -2.00
C ASP A 35 -11.16 7.62 -1.41
N VAL A 36 -10.84 8.05 -0.18
CA VAL A 36 -11.56 9.14 0.48
C VAL A 36 -11.26 10.48 -0.19
N LEU A 37 -10.01 10.71 -0.60
CA LEU A 37 -9.61 11.94 -1.29
C LEU A 37 -10.22 12.01 -2.68
N GLU A 38 -10.26 10.90 -3.43
CA GLU A 38 -10.92 10.84 -4.74
C GLU A 38 -12.42 11.10 -4.63
N GLU A 39 -13.13 10.48 -3.67
CA GLU A 39 -14.56 10.74 -3.50
C GLU A 39 -14.83 12.19 -3.05
N GLU A 40 -13.91 12.79 -2.28
CA GLU A 40 -13.98 14.23 -1.95
C GLU A 40 -13.72 15.12 -3.18
N ALA A 41 -12.81 14.73 -4.07
CA ALA A 41 -12.54 15.41 -5.34
C ALA A 41 -13.77 15.35 -6.26
N ASP A 42 -14.37 14.17 -6.44
CA ASP A 42 -15.62 13.95 -7.17
C ASP A 42 -16.76 14.83 -6.62
N LEU A 43 -16.85 14.94 -5.28
CA LEU A 43 -17.85 15.78 -4.64
C LEU A 43 -17.59 17.27 -4.90
N ALA A 44 -16.33 17.71 -4.96
CA ALA A 44 -15.96 19.07 -5.33
C ALA A 44 -16.29 19.36 -6.81
N GLU A 45 -15.99 18.42 -7.72
CA GLU A 45 -16.38 18.51 -9.15
C GLU A 45 -17.89 18.66 -9.30
N ALA A 46 -18.67 17.81 -8.61
CA ALA A 46 -20.13 17.82 -8.64
C ALA A 46 -20.73 19.14 -8.12
N GLN A 47 -20.01 19.84 -7.24
CA GLN A 47 -20.37 21.17 -6.73
C GLN A 47 -19.87 22.32 -7.62
N GLY A 48 -19.02 22.03 -8.61
CA GLY A 48 -18.43 22.99 -9.53
C GLY A 48 -17.24 23.75 -8.93
N ASP A 49 -16.56 23.18 -7.93
CA ASP A 49 -15.35 23.76 -7.32
C ASP A 49 -14.07 23.12 -7.90
N GLU A 50 -13.77 23.47 -9.16
CA GLU A 50 -12.61 22.95 -9.92
C GLU A 50 -11.27 23.16 -9.18
N ALA A 51 -11.11 24.26 -8.44
CA ALA A 51 -9.86 24.53 -7.72
C ALA A 51 -9.68 23.63 -6.49
N GLN A 52 -10.77 23.18 -5.88
CA GLN A 52 -10.73 22.23 -4.78
C GLN A 52 -10.56 20.80 -5.30
N GLU A 53 -11.23 20.45 -6.40
CA GLU A 53 -11.06 19.16 -7.08
C GLU A 53 -9.59 18.95 -7.49
N GLU A 54 -8.96 19.86 -8.24
CA GLU A 54 -7.55 19.73 -8.65
C GLU A 54 -6.60 19.53 -7.45
N VAL A 55 -6.87 20.17 -6.30
CA VAL A 55 -6.03 20.04 -5.10
C VAL A 55 -6.23 18.70 -4.39
N LEU A 56 -7.45 18.17 -4.39
CA LEU A 56 -7.75 16.86 -3.80
C LEU A 56 -7.22 15.74 -4.70
N ASP A 57 -7.37 15.88 -6.01
CA ASP A 57 -6.84 14.98 -7.04
C ASP A 57 -5.30 14.87 -6.94
N GLU A 58 -4.57 15.99 -6.91
CA GLU A 58 -3.10 15.99 -6.73
C GLU A 58 -2.66 15.34 -5.40
N GLN A 59 -3.50 15.39 -4.37
CA GLN A 59 -3.21 14.74 -3.08
C GLN A 59 -3.51 13.24 -3.10
N ALA A 60 -4.55 12.81 -3.82
CA ALA A 60 -4.87 11.41 -4.03
C ALA A 60 -3.75 10.75 -4.85
N ASP A 61 -3.35 11.35 -5.98
CA ASP A 61 -2.23 10.90 -6.82
C ASP A 61 -0.94 10.73 -6.00
N ALA A 62 -0.58 11.75 -5.21
CA ALA A 62 0.63 11.70 -4.38
C ALA A 62 0.56 10.63 -3.28
N MET A 63 -0.64 10.23 -2.85
CA MET A 63 -0.84 9.17 -1.87
C MET A 63 -0.78 7.79 -2.53
N GLY A 64 -1.40 7.61 -3.70
CA GLY A 64 -1.33 6.40 -4.50
C GLY A 64 0.11 6.08 -4.90
N ASP A 65 0.85 7.06 -5.45
CA ASP A 65 2.27 6.89 -5.79
C ASP A 65 3.12 6.48 -4.57
N ALA A 66 2.82 7.03 -3.39
CA ALA A 66 3.52 6.66 -2.15
C ALA A 66 3.15 5.27 -1.63
N ALA A 67 1.93 4.79 -1.91
CA ALA A 67 1.50 3.44 -1.61
C ALA A 67 2.22 2.43 -2.51
N ASP A 68 2.25 2.68 -3.82
CA ASP A 68 2.97 1.88 -4.81
C ASP A 68 4.46 1.77 -4.47
N GLU A 69 5.12 2.88 -4.14
CA GLU A 69 6.54 2.87 -3.75
C GLU A 69 6.78 2.03 -2.47
N ALA A 70 5.82 2.03 -1.55
CA ALA A 70 5.92 1.25 -0.31
C ALA A 70 5.69 -0.25 -0.56
N GLU A 71 4.72 -0.60 -1.40
CA GLU A 71 4.44 -1.97 -1.85
C GLU A 71 5.67 -2.54 -2.55
N GLU A 72 6.20 -1.85 -3.57
CA GLU A 72 7.37 -2.29 -4.33
C GLU A 72 8.57 -2.50 -3.41
N ALA A 73 8.81 -1.59 -2.45
CA ALA A 73 9.89 -1.75 -1.48
C ALA A 73 9.74 -2.97 -0.56
N THR A 74 8.51 -3.38 -0.25
CA THR A 74 8.24 -4.61 0.49
C THR A 74 8.34 -5.86 -0.39
N GLU A 75 7.80 -5.85 -1.61
CA GLU A 75 7.87 -6.97 -2.54
C GLU A 75 9.33 -7.31 -2.92
N ASP A 76 10.16 -6.30 -3.19
CA ASP A 76 11.58 -6.48 -3.54
C ASP A 76 12.42 -7.03 -2.37
N GLN A 77 11.97 -6.84 -1.12
CA GLN A 77 12.59 -7.43 0.07
C GLN A 77 12.18 -8.88 0.28
N VAL A 78 10.93 -9.23 -0.03
CA VAL A 78 10.41 -10.61 0.05
C VAL A 78 10.95 -11.48 -1.09
N ALA A 79 11.27 -10.90 -2.25
CA ALA A 79 11.81 -11.62 -3.41
C ALA A 79 13.31 -12.02 -3.31
N GLN A 80 14.05 -11.58 -2.29
CA GLN A 80 15.51 -11.78 -2.12
C GLN A 80 15.92 -12.84 -1.07
#